data_AF-A0A964I3J8-F1
#
_entry.id   AF-A0A964I3J8-F1
#
_cell.length_a   1.000
_cell.length_b   1.000
_cell.length_c   1.000
_cell.angle_alpha   90.00
_cell.angle_beta   90.00
_cell.angle_gamma   90.00
#
_symmetry.space_group_name_H-M   'P 1'
#
loop_
_entity.id
_entity.type
_entity.pdbx_description
1 polymer ?
#
loop_
_entity_poly.entity_id
_entity_poly.type
_entity_poly.pdbx_seq_one_letter_code
_entity_poly.pdbx_strand_id
1 'polypeptide(L)' 'MNNPLTSRAGEMLRWQFRMRNRLLTCGITKSGPNGFSVITLPHWDVKGGIVETFHNQASALQRHARIAEQLRSAGWSIAS' A
#
# COMPACT_ATOMS: atom_id res chain seq x y z
N MET A 1 -2.37 -22.47 18.24
CA MET A 1 -2.64 -21.01 18.18
C MET A 1 -2.41 -20.56 16.75
N ASN A 2 -3.48 -20.44 15.96
CA ASN A 2 -3.38 -19.96 14.57
C ASN A 2 -3.41 -18.44 14.60
N ASN A 3 -2.30 -17.79 14.24
CA ASN A 3 -2.23 -16.34 14.10
C ASN A 3 -3.06 -15.91 12.86
N PRO A 4 -4.20 -15.22 13.02
CA PRO A 4 -5.04 -14.83 11.89
C PRO A 4 -4.36 -13.81 10.95
N LEU A 5 -3.20 -13.27 11.35
CA LEU A 5 -2.41 -12.36 10.52
C LEU A 5 -1.65 -13.09 9.40
N THR A 6 -1.34 -14.39 9.53
CA THR A 6 -0.50 -15.10 8.56
C THR A 6 -1.28 -15.59 7.33
N SER A 7 -2.58 -15.89 7.48
CA SER A 7 -3.40 -16.42 6.37
C SER A 7 -4.00 -15.34 5.45
N ARG A 8 -4.03 -14.06 5.87
CA ARG A 8 -4.50 -12.91 5.06
C ARG A 8 -3.36 -12.04 4.52
N ALA A 9 -2.14 -12.23 5.01
CA ALA A 9 -0.96 -11.55 4.50
C ALA A 9 -0.60 -11.96 3.05
N GLY A 10 -1.07 -13.12 2.59
CA GLY A 10 -0.80 -13.63 1.24
C GLY A 10 -1.52 -12.90 0.10
N GLU A 11 -2.54 -12.07 0.38
CA GLU A 11 -3.31 -11.36 -0.66
C GLU A 11 -3.02 -9.86 -0.76
N MET A 12 -2.06 -9.35 0.02
CA MET A 12 -1.84 -7.91 0.18
C MET A 12 -0.41 -7.53 -0.21
N LEU A 13 -0.21 -6.99 -1.40
CA LEU A 13 1.06 -6.38 -1.79
C LEU A 13 1.24 -5.09 -0.99
N ARG A 14 2.35 -4.95 -0.27
CA ARG A 14 2.62 -3.75 0.55
C ARG A 14 4.10 -3.41 0.49
N TRP A 15 4.38 -2.12 0.29
CA TRP A 15 5.71 -1.55 0.46
C TRP A 15 5.68 -0.45 1.50
N GLN A 16 6.68 -0.47 2.38
CA GLN A 16 6.97 0.63 3.26
C GLN A 16 8.09 1.46 2.66
N PHE A 17 7.89 2.77 2.69
CA PHE A 17 8.83 3.78 2.23
C PHE A 17 9.30 4.59 3.43
N ARG A 18 10.59 4.91 3.45
CA ARG A 18 11.20 5.77 4.46
C ARG A 18 11.86 6.97 3.81
N MET A 19 11.67 8.12 4.44
CA MET A 19 12.42 9.35 4.17
C MET A 19 12.75 9.99 5.51
N ARG A 20 14.04 10.07 5.85
CA ARG A 20 14.51 10.53 7.17
C ARG A 20 13.83 9.73 8.30
N ASN A 21 13.05 10.39 9.15
CA ASN A 21 12.29 9.82 10.26
C ASN A 21 10.81 9.56 9.93
N ARG A 22 10.41 9.65 8.66
CA ARG A 22 9.02 9.44 8.22
C ARG A 22 8.89 8.09 7.53
N LEU A 23 7.77 7.41 7.83
CA LEU A 23 7.35 6.16 7.20
C LEU A 23 6.02 6.35 6.49
N LEU A 24 5.92 5.80 5.29
CA LEU A 24 4.70 5.78 4.49
C LEU A 24 4.49 4.36 3.96
N THR A 25 3.26 3.87 3.99
CA THR A 25 2.91 2.59 3.40
C THR A 25 2.13 2.81 2.11
N CYS A 26 2.52 2.14 1.03
CA CYS A 26 1.71 1.99 -0.17
C CYS A 26 1.39 0.51 -0.35
N GLY A 27 0.11 0.15 -0.39
CA GLY A 27 -0.29 -1.25 -0.53
C GLY A 27 -1.59 -1.45 -1.27
N ILE A 28 -1.83 -2.68 -1.68
CA ILE A 28 -3.04 -3.14 -2.37
C ILE A 28 -3.70 -4.17 -1.49
N THR A 29 -5.00 -4.05 -1.27
CA THR A 29 -5.81 -5.05 -0.56
C THR A 29 -7.07 -5.36 -1.36
N LYS A 30 -7.66 -6.54 -1.17
CA LYS A 30 -9.01 -6.83 -1.66
C LYS A 30 -10.04 -6.09 -0.80
N SER A 31 -10.99 -5.41 -1.42
CA SER A 31 -12.07 -4.66 -0.77
C SER A 31 -13.46 -5.27 -0.98
N GLY A 32 -13.55 -6.42 -1.66
CA GLY A 32 -14.79 -7.17 -1.89
C GLY A 32 -14.56 -8.33 -2.87
N PRO A 33 -15.62 -8.99 -3.37
CA PRO A 33 -15.51 -10.14 -4.27
C PRO A 33 -14.70 -9.84 -5.54
N ASN A 34 -14.85 -8.64 -6.10
CA ASN A 34 -14.17 -8.16 -7.31
C ASN A 34 -13.52 -6.78 -7.10
N GLY A 35 -13.37 -6.34 -5.85
CA GLY A 35 -12.88 -5.01 -5.50
C GLY A 35 -11.43 -5.05 -5.02
N PHE A 36 -10.64 -4.08 -5.45
CA PHE A 36 -9.29 -3.84 -4.98
C PHE A 36 -9.19 -2.42 -4.44
N SER A 37 -8.37 -2.20 -3.44
CA SER A 37 -8.09 -0.89 -2.88
C SER A 37 -6.59 -0.66 -2.82
N VAL A 38 -6.14 0.48 -3.33
CA VAL A 38 -4.79 1.00 -3.12
C VAL A 38 -4.82 1.96 -1.96
N ILE A 39 -3.98 1.71 -0.96
CA ILE A 39 -3.91 2.48 0.28
C ILE A 39 -2.55 3.16 0.32
N THR A 40 -2.56 4.48 0.48
CA THR A 40 -1.37 5.29 0.76
C THR A 40 -1.51 5.87 2.15
N LEU A 41 -0.71 5.40 3.10
CA LEU A 41 -0.83 5.73 4.51
C LEU A 41 0.47 6.33 5.07
N PRO A 42 0.52 7.65 5.33
CA PRO A 42 1.61 8.24 6.08
C PRO A 42 1.46 7.88 7.57
N HIS A 43 2.51 7.30 8.18
CA HIS A 43 2.46 6.82 9.56
C HIS A 43 2.48 7.94 10.59
N TRP A 44 2.97 9.13 10.21
CA TRP A 44 2.96 10.32 11.06
C TRP A 44 1.60 11.03 11.08
N ASP A 45 0.72 10.75 10.12
CA ASP A 45 -0.61 11.32 10.01
C ASP A 45 -1.59 10.31 9.40
N VAL A 46 -2.01 9.35 10.22
CA VAL A 46 -2.88 8.25 9.79
C VAL A 46 -4.21 8.77 9.22
N LYS A 47 -4.69 9.94 9.68
CA LYS A 47 -5.94 10.56 9.19
C LYS A 47 -5.79 11.11 7.76
N GLY A 48 -4.58 11.49 7.36
CA GLY A 48 -4.25 11.87 5.98
C GLY A 48 -4.08 10.69 5.02
N GLY A 49 -4.41 9.47 5.44
CA GLY A 49 -4.38 8.30 4.58
C GLY A 49 -5.36 8.40 3.42
N ILE A 50 -4.94 7.94 2.24
CA ILE A 50 -5.74 7.92 1.02
C ILE A 50 -6.08 6.47 0.67
N VAL A 51 -7.33 6.23 0.29
CA VAL A 51 -7.80 4.95 -0.23
C VAL A 51 -8.43 5.17 -1.60
N GLU A 52 -7.91 4.48 -2.61
CA GLU A 52 -8.44 4.48 -3.97
C GLU A 52 -9.00 3.09 -4.29
N THR A 53 -10.20 3.00 -4.84
CA THR A 53 -10.88 1.73 -5.17
C THR A 53 -10.83 1.43 -6.67
N PHE A 54 -10.64 0.16 -7.01
CA PHE A 54 -10.52 -0.35 -8.37
C PHE A 54 -11.36 -1.62 -8.55
N HIS A 55 -11.88 -1.83 -9.77
CA HIS A 55 -12.72 -2.99 -10.10
C HIS A 55 -11.92 -4.19 -10.66
N ASN A 56 -10.61 -4.03 -10.85
CA ASN A 56 -9.74 -5.11 -11.31
C ASN A 56 -8.33 -4.97 -10.70
N GLN A 57 -7.65 -6.10 -10.59
CA GLN A 57 -6.34 -6.19 -9.95
C GLN A 57 -5.25 -5.45 -10.72
N ALA A 58 -5.31 -5.49 -12.06
CA ALA A 58 -4.28 -4.91 -12.92
C ALA A 58 -4.21 -3.38 -12.75
N SER A 59 -5.35 -2.69 -12.74
CA SER A 59 -5.41 -1.24 -12.51
C SER A 59 -4.92 -0.85 -11.12
N ALA A 60 -5.23 -1.65 -10.08
CA ALA A 60 -4.72 -1.41 -8.73
C ALA A 60 -3.18 -1.59 -8.65
N LEU A 61 -2.65 -2.62 -9.31
CA LEU A 61 -1.20 -2.87 -9.40
C LEU A 61 -0.47 -1.74 -10.15
N GLN A 62 -1.01 -1.30 -11.28
CA GLN A 62 -0.46 -0.17 -12.04
C GLN A 62 -0.46 1.12 -11.20
N ARG A 63 -1.54 1.38 -10.46
CA ARG A 63 -1.61 2.55 -9.58
C ARG A 63 -0.57 2.48 -8.47
N HIS A 64 -0.46 1.32 -7.80
CA HIS A 64 0.54 1.08 -6.75
C HIS A 64 1.97 1.29 -7.26
N ALA A 65 2.31 0.72 -8.42
CA ALA A 65 3.62 0.88 -9.05
C ALA A 65 3.92 2.35 -9.37
N ARG A 66 2.94 3.09 -9.92
CA ARG A 66 3.09 4.53 -10.20
C ARG A 66 3.33 5.35 -8.94
N ILE A 67 2.61 5.08 -7.85
CA ILE A 67 2.84 5.75 -6.57
C ILE A 67 4.24 5.44 -6.05
N ALA A 68 4.68 4.18 -6.14
CA ALA A 68 6.03 3.79 -5.74
C ALA A 68 7.12 4.50 -6.54
N GLU A 69 6.97 4.61 -7.86
CA GLU A 69 7.88 5.37 -8.73
C GLU A 69 7.95 6.85 -8.33
N GLN A 70 6.79 7.47 -8.09
CA GLN A 70 6.70 8.87 -7.65
C GLN A 70 7.36 9.09 -6.28
N LEU A 71 7.19 8.16 -5.34
CA LEU A 71 7.84 8.23 -4.03
C LEU A 71 9.37 8.10 -4.18
N ARG A 72 9.83 7.14 -5.00
CA ARG A 72 11.27 6.96 -5.25
C ARG A 72 11.90 8.18 -5.91
N SER A 73 11.25 8.76 -6.93
CA SER A 73 11.75 9.97 -7.59
C SER A 73 11.77 11.19 -6.65
N ALA A 74 10.87 11.24 -5.67
CA ALA A 74 10.87 12.24 -4.61
C ALA A 74 11.90 11.98 -3.48
N GLY A 75 12.69 10.90 -3.56
CA GLY A 75 13.76 10.58 -2.60
C GLY A 75 13.36 9.64 -1.46
N TRP A 76 12.18 9.02 -1.52
CA TRP A 76 11.82 7.96 -0.59
C TRP A 76 12.54 6.66 -0.97
N SER A 77 12.98 5.90 0.03
CA SER A 77 13.59 4.58 -0.16
C SER A 77 12.69 3.48 0.38
N ILE A 78 12.71 2.31 -0.24
CA ILE A 78 12.01 1.13 0.31
C ILE A 78 12.67 0.74 1.63
N ALA A 79 11.86 0.46 2.65
CA ALA A 79 12.31 0.16 4.00
C ALA A 79 12.01 -1.29 4.42
N SER A 80 10.92 -1.87 3.90
CA SER A 80 10.50 -3.27 4.07
C SER A 80 9.25 -3.57 3.26
#